data_AF-A0A951G0Q3-F1
#
_entry.id   AF-A0A951G0Q3-F1
#
_cell.length_a   1.000
_cell.length_b   1.000
_cell.length_c   1.000
_cell.angle_alpha   90.00
_cell.angle_beta   90.00
_cell.angle_gamma   90.00
#
_symmetry.space_group_name_H-M   'P 1'
#
loop_
_entity.id
_entity.type
_entity.pdbx_description
1 polymer ?
#
loop_
_entity_poly.entity_id
_entity_poly.type
_entity_poly.pdbx_seq_one_letter_code
_entity_poly.pdbx_strand_id
1 'polypeptide(L)'
;MSRPAKVLLLGALFAAAALATACGTQRISVPTSDPALHEGAVLFNQRCSGCHTLSYAATHGSAQNVRTAQFNNGPNFDIRCERPVARVLYAIQNGGFSGVVMPQNVVVGQQAIDVAEFVARYSGTKAPKIPGVVQCSQTPVGTVAEALAPSTTTPTGPSSQSLIGRSRAKKKSKP
;
A
#
# COMPACT_ATOMS: atom_id res chain seq x y z
N MET A 1 47.02 9.19 33.78
CA MET A 1 45.67 8.59 33.73
C MET A 1 45.67 7.28 34.50
N SER A 2 44.90 7.22 35.59
CA SER A 2 44.79 6.04 36.46
C SER A 2 44.08 4.90 35.71
N ARG A 3 44.58 3.66 35.88
CA ARG A 3 44.01 2.42 35.32
C ARG A 3 42.47 2.33 35.42
N PRO A 4 41.80 2.70 36.54
CA PRO A 4 40.33 2.67 36.63
C PRO A 4 39.64 3.64 35.66
N ALA A 5 40.23 4.82 35.40
CA ALA A 5 39.65 5.80 34.49
C ALA A 5 39.64 5.33 33.03
N LYS A 6 40.66 4.54 32.62
CA LYS A 6 40.69 3.92 31.28
C LYS A 6 39.62 2.83 31.13
N VAL A 7 39.38 2.03 32.18
CA VAL A 7 38.37 0.96 32.17
C VAL A 7 36.95 1.53 32.08
N LEU A 8 36.66 2.61 32.81
CA LEU A 8 35.36 3.29 32.74
C LEU A 8 35.11 3.94 31.38
N LEU A 9 36.13 4.56 30.77
CA LEU A 9 36.02 5.16 29.43
C LEU A 9 35.77 4.10 28.35
N LEU A 10 36.47 2.96 28.40
CA LEU A 10 36.26 1.84 27.47
C LEU A 10 34.87 1.21 27.62
N GLY A 11 34.36 1.08 28.86
CA GLY A 11 33.00 0.57 29.11
C GLY A 11 31.90 1.48 28.55
N ALA A 12 32.03 2.79 28.70
CA ALA A 12 31.06 3.76 28.17
C ALA A 12 31.03 3.78 26.62
N LEU A 13 32.20 3.64 25.98
CA LEU A 13 32.29 3.54 24.51
C LEU A 13 31.63 2.26 23.97
N PHE A 14 31.78 1.12 24.66
CA PHE A 14 31.11 -0.13 24.27
C PHE A 14 29.58 -0.05 24.44
N ALA A 15 29.09 0.59 25.51
CA ALA A 15 27.66 0.77 25.73
C ALA A 15 27.03 1.65 24.64
N ALA A 16 27.69 2.74 24.24
CA ALA A 16 27.23 3.61 23.15
C ALA A 16 27.18 2.89 21.78
N ALA A 17 28.14 2.00 21.50
CA ALA A 17 28.17 1.21 20.28
C ALA A 17 27.02 0.18 20.21
N ALA A 18 26.60 -0.39 21.34
CA ALA A 18 25.48 -1.34 21.39
C ALA A 18 24.13 -0.68 21.04
N LEU A 19 23.93 0.58 21.44
CA LEU A 19 22.71 1.35 21.13
C LEU A 19 22.58 1.74 19.65
N ALA A 20 23.69 1.76 18.89
CA ALA A 20 23.69 2.08 17.46
C ALA A 20 23.27 0.92 16.55
N THR A 21 23.00 -0.29 17.11
CA THR A 21 22.59 -1.48 16.34
C THR A 21 21.08 -1.56 16.07
N ALA A 22 20.30 -0.50 16.35
CA ALA A 22 18.84 -0.53 16.21
C ALA A 22 18.30 -0.56 14.76
N CYS A 23 19.17 -0.50 13.74
CA CYS A 23 18.79 -0.66 12.34
C CYS A 23 18.42 -2.14 12.07
N GLY A 24 17.17 -2.52 12.35
CA GLY A 24 16.67 -3.88 12.12
C GLY A 24 15.76 -4.46 13.21
N THR A 25 15.32 -3.67 14.20
CA THR A 25 14.45 -4.15 15.28
C THR A 25 12.99 -4.35 14.88
N GLN A 26 12.57 -3.80 13.74
CA GLN A 26 11.21 -3.94 13.24
C GLN A 26 11.04 -5.31 12.57
N ARG A 27 10.03 -6.06 13.04
CA ARG A 27 9.71 -7.39 12.53
C ARG A 27 8.36 -7.39 11.83
N ILE A 28 8.19 -8.35 10.93
CA ILE A 28 6.90 -8.67 10.32
C ILE A 28 5.90 -8.98 11.45
N SER A 29 4.76 -8.28 11.44
CA SER A 29 3.73 -8.39 12.48
C SER A 29 2.53 -9.24 12.06
N VAL A 30 2.58 -9.81 10.86
CA VAL A 30 1.57 -10.78 10.39
C VAL A 30 1.75 -12.10 11.13
N PRO A 31 0.69 -12.66 11.77
CA PRO A 31 0.79 -13.93 12.50
C PRO A 31 1.19 -15.10 11.59
N THR A 32 2.05 -15.99 12.07
CA THR A 32 2.44 -17.22 11.35
C THR A 32 1.32 -18.25 11.25
N SER A 33 0.23 -18.09 12.02
CA SER A 33 -0.98 -18.89 11.91
C SER A 33 -1.78 -18.62 10.64
N ASP A 34 -1.48 -17.54 9.91
CA ASP A 34 -2.01 -17.25 8.58
C ASP A 34 -0.84 -17.34 7.57
N PRO A 35 -0.52 -18.54 7.07
CA PRO A 35 0.70 -18.79 6.32
C PRO A 35 0.78 -18.00 5.01
N ALA A 36 -0.34 -17.84 4.30
CA ALA A 36 -0.39 -17.09 3.04
C ALA A 36 -0.10 -15.60 3.25
N LEU A 37 -0.77 -14.97 4.23
CA LEU A 37 -0.51 -13.56 4.53
C LEU A 37 0.89 -13.34 5.13
N HIS A 38 1.38 -14.28 5.93
CA HIS A 38 2.72 -14.19 6.50
C HIS A 38 3.79 -14.29 5.42
N GLU A 39 3.68 -15.26 4.52
CA GLU A 39 4.59 -15.41 3.39
C GLU A 39 4.53 -14.18 2.47
N GLY A 40 3.33 -13.67 2.17
CA GLY A 40 3.16 -12.42 1.44
C GLY A 40 3.89 -11.24 2.09
N ALA A 41 3.86 -11.13 3.42
CA ALA A 41 4.60 -10.10 4.16
C ALA A 41 6.12 -10.29 4.10
N VAL A 42 6.59 -11.54 4.20
CA VAL A 42 8.02 -11.90 4.06
C VAL A 42 8.53 -11.52 2.67
N LEU A 43 7.81 -11.94 1.63
CA LEU A 43 8.15 -11.63 0.25
C LEU A 43 8.12 -10.13 -0.02
N PHE A 44 7.12 -9.42 0.50
CA PHE A 44 7.05 -7.96 0.39
C PHE A 44 8.26 -7.29 1.04
N ASN A 45 8.67 -7.73 2.23
CA ASN A 45 9.87 -7.23 2.89
C ASN A 45 11.13 -7.46 2.05
N GLN A 46 11.28 -8.67 1.49
CA GLN A 46 12.47 -9.03 0.72
C GLN A 46 12.55 -8.35 -0.65
N ARG A 47 11.40 -8.09 -1.29
CA ARG A 47 11.35 -7.71 -2.71
C ARG A 47 10.84 -6.30 -2.97
N CYS A 48 10.03 -5.73 -2.08
CA CYS A 48 9.33 -4.46 -2.30
C CYS A 48 9.82 -3.34 -1.35
N SER A 49 10.53 -3.68 -0.28
CA SER A 49 10.90 -2.76 0.81
C SER A 49 11.76 -1.58 0.41
N GLY A 50 12.52 -1.69 -0.69
CA GLY A 50 13.40 -0.61 -1.16
C GLY A 50 12.64 0.61 -1.68
N CYS A 51 11.39 0.44 -2.13
CA CYS A 51 10.58 1.53 -2.68
C CYS A 51 9.30 1.79 -1.87
N HIS A 52 8.78 0.78 -1.17
CA HIS A 52 7.48 0.87 -0.50
C HIS A 52 7.58 0.81 1.02
N THR A 53 6.66 1.52 1.66
CA THR A 53 6.40 1.45 3.09
C THR A 53 5.11 0.70 3.36
N LEU A 54 5.19 -0.34 4.17
CA LEU A 54 4.08 -1.08 4.75
C LEU A 54 4.59 -1.71 6.04
N SER A 55 4.13 -1.17 7.16
CA SER A 55 4.66 -1.46 8.49
C SER A 55 4.38 -2.89 8.95
N TYR A 56 3.31 -3.53 8.46
CA TYR A 56 3.05 -4.95 8.72
C TYR A 56 4.15 -5.88 8.17
N ALA A 57 4.85 -5.44 7.12
CA ALA A 57 6.02 -6.11 6.57
C ALA A 57 7.34 -5.47 7.03
N ALA A 58 7.34 -4.60 8.03
CA ALA A 58 8.52 -3.88 8.51
C ALA A 58 9.31 -3.13 7.41
N THR A 59 8.62 -2.52 6.46
CA THR A 59 9.24 -1.81 5.32
C THR A 59 9.08 -0.30 5.40
N HIS A 60 10.08 0.45 4.92
CA HIS A 60 10.16 1.92 5.06
C HIS A 60 10.71 2.61 3.80
N GLY A 61 10.52 2.03 2.61
CA GLY A 61 11.13 2.52 1.36
C GLY A 61 10.47 3.74 0.73
N SER A 62 9.25 4.10 1.16
CA SER A 62 8.57 5.27 0.60
C SER A 62 9.20 6.58 1.03
N ALA A 63 8.93 7.64 0.26
CA ALA A 63 9.26 9.00 0.67
C ALA A 63 8.61 9.34 2.03
N GLN A 64 9.41 9.86 2.96
CA GLN A 64 8.90 10.37 4.25
C GLN A 64 8.12 11.68 4.07
N ASN A 65 8.49 12.47 3.05
CA ASN A 65 7.80 13.69 2.67
C ASN A 65 7.53 13.69 1.15
N VAL A 66 6.28 13.97 0.78
CA VAL A 66 5.85 14.01 -0.63
C VAL A 66 6.58 15.06 -1.46
N ARG A 67 7.03 16.16 -0.85
CA ARG A 67 7.78 17.24 -1.52
C ARG A 67 9.22 16.85 -1.86
N THR A 68 9.75 15.83 -1.19
CA THR A 68 11.12 15.32 -1.41
C THR A 68 11.11 13.93 -2.02
N ALA A 69 9.95 13.44 -2.45
CA ALA A 69 9.82 12.14 -3.08
C ALA A 69 10.66 12.10 -4.36
N GLN A 70 11.50 11.09 -4.47
CA GLN A 70 12.22 10.81 -5.71
C GLN A 70 11.29 10.09 -6.68
N PHE A 71 11.63 10.15 -7.96
CA PHE A 71 10.84 9.50 -9.02
C PHE A 71 10.67 7.99 -8.80
N ASN A 72 11.65 7.34 -8.19
CA ASN A 72 11.64 5.91 -7.89
C ASN A 72 10.97 5.54 -6.56
N ASN A 73 10.46 6.51 -5.79
CA ASN A 73 9.82 6.21 -4.51
C ASN A 73 8.43 5.60 -4.75
N GLY A 74 8.20 4.43 -4.17
CA GLY A 74 6.90 3.79 -4.19
C GLY A 74 5.94 4.39 -3.17
N PRO A 75 4.62 4.21 -3.35
CA PRO A 75 3.61 4.62 -2.39
C PRO A 75 3.79 4.00 -1.01
N ASN A 76 3.43 4.78 0.01
CA ASN A 76 3.28 4.32 1.38
C ASN A 76 1.91 3.66 1.56
N PHE A 77 1.91 2.33 1.67
CA PHE A 77 0.70 1.53 1.83
C PHE A 77 0.14 1.53 3.26
N ASP A 78 0.86 2.07 4.26
CA ASP A 78 0.23 2.29 5.57
C ASP A 78 -0.98 3.24 5.44
N ILE A 79 -0.88 4.22 4.54
CA ILE A 79 -1.92 5.23 4.32
C ILE A 79 -2.68 5.02 3.01
N ARG A 80 -2.03 4.53 1.95
CA ARG A 80 -2.65 4.32 0.64
C ARG A 80 -3.36 2.97 0.61
N CYS A 81 -4.67 2.99 0.39
CA CYS A 81 -5.48 1.78 0.26
C CYS A 81 -5.27 1.09 -1.09
N GLU A 82 -5.01 -0.22 -1.09
CA GLU A 82 -4.80 -1.07 -2.28
C GLU A 82 -5.74 -2.28 -2.33
N ARG A 83 -7.04 -2.07 -2.58
CA ARG A 83 -8.08 -3.10 -2.79
C ARG A 83 -8.89 -2.95 -4.09
N PRO A 84 -9.25 -4.03 -4.80
CA PRO A 84 -9.14 -5.43 -4.39
C PRO A 84 -7.80 -6.08 -4.73
N VAL A 85 -7.56 -7.31 -4.25
CA VAL A 85 -6.36 -8.13 -4.52
C VAL A 85 -5.93 -8.10 -5.98
N ALA A 86 -6.88 -8.23 -6.91
CA ALA A 86 -6.60 -8.26 -8.35
C ALA A 86 -5.93 -6.98 -8.88
N ARG A 87 -6.22 -5.81 -8.30
CA ARG A 87 -5.55 -4.56 -8.70
C ARG A 87 -4.07 -4.59 -8.31
N VAL A 88 -3.75 -5.22 -7.18
CA VAL A 88 -2.39 -5.33 -6.66
C VAL A 88 -1.63 -6.36 -7.47
N LEU A 89 -2.26 -7.49 -7.74
CA LEU A 89 -1.72 -8.51 -8.62
C LEU A 89 -1.39 -7.95 -10.00
N TYR A 90 -2.29 -7.17 -10.58
CA TYR A 90 -2.05 -6.45 -11.84
C TYR A 90 -0.81 -5.56 -11.74
N ALA A 91 -0.69 -4.76 -10.68
CA ALA A 91 0.48 -3.90 -10.49
C ALA A 91 1.79 -4.69 -10.35
N ILE A 92 1.78 -5.82 -9.64
CA ILE A 92 2.96 -6.70 -9.51
C ILE A 92 3.39 -7.25 -10.87
N GLN A 93 2.43 -7.70 -11.68
CA GLN A 93 2.71 -8.29 -12.99
C GLN A 93 3.18 -7.25 -14.02
N ASN A 94 2.67 -6.02 -13.94
CA ASN A 94 2.85 -5.00 -14.99
C ASN A 94 3.79 -3.85 -14.59
N GLY A 95 4.40 -3.90 -13.40
CA GLY A 95 5.39 -2.90 -12.99
C GLY A 95 4.74 -1.61 -12.49
N GLY A 96 3.72 -1.78 -11.66
CA GLY A 96 2.81 -0.71 -11.26
C GLY A 96 1.78 -0.41 -12.35
N PHE A 97 0.98 0.64 -12.13
CA PHE A 97 -0.03 1.06 -13.09
C PHE A 97 0.54 1.81 -14.30
N SER A 98 1.78 2.32 -14.18
CA SER A 98 2.49 2.98 -15.29
C SER A 98 3.47 2.05 -16.01
N GLY A 99 3.97 0.99 -15.36
CA GLY A 99 5.01 0.11 -15.90
C GLY A 99 6.41 0.72 -15.99
N VAL A 100 6.61 1.96 -15.55
CA VAL A 100 7.87 2.71 -15.79
C VAL A 100 8.88 2.57 -14.66
N VAL A 101 8.41 2.51 -13.41
CA VAL A 101 9.27 2.65 -12.21
C VAL A 101 9.39 1.35 -11.43
N MET A 102 8.24 0.74 -11.14
CA MET A 102 8.21 -0.53 -10.44
C MET A 102 8.56 -1.64 -11.43
N PRO A 103 9.49 -2.55 -11.13
CA PRO A 103 9.81 -3.64 -12.03
C PRO A 103 8.60 -4.57 -12.21
N GLN A 104 8.49 -5.16 -13.40
CA GLN A 104 7.47 -6.18 -13.68
C GLN A 104 7.88 -7.51 -13.07
N ASN A 105 6.89 -8.32 -12.65
CA ASN A 105 7.08 -9.70 -12.23
C ASN A 105 8.14 -9.89 -11.13
N VAL A 106 8.22 -8.93 -10.20
CA VAL A 106 9.14 -8.96 -9.03
C VAL A 106 8.95 -10.23 -8.20
N VAL A 107 7.71 -10.73 -8.16
CA VAL A 107 7.31 -12.06 -7.73
C VAL A 107 6.29 -12.60 -8.73
N VAL A 108 6.14 -13.92 -8.82
CA VAL A 108 5.28 -14.59 -9.81
C VAL A 108 4.50 -15.75 -9.20
N GLY A 109 3.48 -16.23 -9.91
CA GLY A 109 2.68 -17.39 -9.48
C GLY A 109 2.03 -17.16 -8.11
N GLN A 110 2.08 -18.18 -7.25
CA GLN A 110 1.49 -18.11 -5.91
C GLN A 110 2.10 -17.00 -5.05
N GLN A 111 3.42 -16.77 -5.16
CA GLN A 111 4.08 -15.68 -4.42
C GLN A 111 3.50 -14.31 -4.76
N ALA A 112 3.13 -14.08 -6.02
CA ALA A 112 2.48 -12.83 -6.41
C ALA A 112 1.07 -12.70 -5.83
N ILE A 113 0.34 -13.81 -5.74
CA ILE A 113 -0.99 -13.86 -5.12
C ILE A 113 -0.87 -13.56 -3.62
N ASP A 114 0.04 -14.23 -2.91
CA ASP A 114 0.24 -14.06 -1.47
C ASP A 114 0.63 -12.61 -1.13
N VAL A 115 1.54 -12.01 -1.92
CA VAL A 115 1.91 -10.59 -1.77
C VAL A 115 0.72 -9.68 -2.06
N ALA A 116 -0.07 -9.97 -3.10
CA ALA A 116 -1.24 -9.17 -3.45
C ALA A 116 -2.33 -9.22 -2.36
N GLU A 117 -2.58 -10.41 -1.79
CA GLU A 117 -3.51 -10.61 -0.68
C GLU A 117 -3.04 -9.89 0.58
N PHE A 118 -1.76 -10.03 0.91
CA PHE A 118 -1.13 -9.31 2.01
C PHE A 118 -1.29 -7.78 1.89
N VAL A 119 -0.90 -7.20 0.76
CA VAL A 119 -1.00 -5.75 0.54
C VAL A 119 -2.46 -5.30 0.57
N ALA A 120 -3.37 -6.04 -0.07
CA ALA A 120 -4.78 -5.68 -0.07
C ALA A 120 -5.40 -5.76 1.33
N ARG A 121 -5.00 -6.74 2.14
CA ARG A 121 -5.47 -6.89 3.51
C ARG A 121 -5.02 -5.74 4.41
N TYR A 122 -3.73 -5.39 4.38
CA TYR A 122 -3.12 -4.50 5.38
C TYR A 122 -2.91 -3.05 4.93
N SER A 123 -3.12 -2.74 3.65
CA SER A 123 -3.01 -1.37 3.16
C SER A 123 -4.06 -0.43 3.75
N GLY A 124 -3.71 0.86 3.84
CA GLY A 124 -4.59 1.93 4.33
C GLY A 124 -4.97 1.83 5.81
N THR A 125 -4.36 0.93 6.59
CA THR A 125 -4.71 0.71 8.01
C THR A 125 -4.37 1.90 8.92
N LYS A 126 -3.49 2.79 8.48
CA LYS A 126 -3.11 4.03 9.19
C LYS A 126 -3.59 5.29 8.47
N ALA A 127 -4.48 5.18 7.49
CA ALA A 127 -5.05 6.34 6.83
C ALA A 127 -5.83 7.22 7.83
N PRO A 128 -5.71 8.56 7.77
CA PRO A 128 -6.51 9.43 8.62
C PRO A 128 -8.00 9.32 8.24
N LYS A 129 -8.86 9.47 9.24
CA LYS A 129 -10.31 9.52 9.03
C LYS A 129 -10.70 10.90 8.52
N ILE A 130 -11.10 10.98 7.26
CA ILE A 130 -11.54 12.21 6.61
C ILE A 130 -13.06 12.12 6.38
N PRO A 131 -13.87 13.10 6.83
CA PRO A 131 -15.30 13.13 6.55
C PRO A 131 -15.60 13.04 5.05
N GLY A 132 -16.54 12.17 4.68
CA GLY A 132 -16.93 11.95 3.28
C GLY A 132 -16.02 11.02 2.47
N VAL A 133 -14.92 10.51 3.05
CA VAL A 133 -14.02 9.55 2.40
C VAL A 133 -14.24 8.15 2.98
N VAL A 134 -14.52 7.19 2.10
CA VAL A 134 -14.66 5.77 2.47
C VAL A 134 -13.33 5.24 3.01
N GLN A 135 -13.37 4.61 4.17
CA GLN A 135 -12.17 4.04 4.78
C GLN A 135 -11.77 2.75 4.08
N CYS A 136 -10.47 2.48 3.99
CA CYS A 136 -9.99 1.27 3.33
C CYS A 136 -10.58 -0.01 3.93
N SER A 137 -10.77 -0.03 5.26
CA SER A 137 -11.40 -1.13 5.99
C SER A 137 -12.84 -1.43 5.56
N GLN A 138 -13.54 -0.47 4.96
CA GLN A 138 -14.90 -0.60 4.45
C GLN A 138 -14.94 -1.07 2.99
N THR A 139 -13.82 -0.99 2.26
CA THR A 139 -13.71 -1.52 0.90
C THR A 139 -13.43 -3.02 0.95
N PRO A 140 -14.14 -3.87 0.20
CA PRO A 140 -13.85 -5.29 0.14
C PRO A 140 -12.41 -5.58 -0.29
N VAL A 141 -11.76 -6.54 0.35
CA VAL A 141 -10.42 -7.02 -0.06
C VAL A 141 -10.52 -7.72 -1.41
N GLY A 142 -11.62 -8.43 -1.68
CA GLY A 142 -11.79 -9.24 -2.89
C GLY A 142 -10.85 -10.44 -2.92
N THR A 143 -10.99 -11.29 -3.94
CA THR A 143 -10.06 -12.40 -4.21
C THR A 143 -9.61 -12.36 -5.66
N VAL A 144 -8.52 -13.05 -5.98
CA VAL A 144 -8.09 -13.23 -7.38
C VAL A 144 -9.12 -14.01 -8.19
N ALA A 145 -9.79 -14.99 -7.57
CA ALA A 145 -10.84 -15.78 -8.22
C ALA A 145 -12.06 -14.92 -8.59
N GLU A 146 -12.49 -14.02 -7.70
CA GLU A 146 -13.59 -13.08 -7.96
C GLU A 146 -13.30 -12.18 -9.17
N ALA A 147 -12.04 -11.76 -9.33
CA ALA A 147 -11.65 -10.88 -10.44
C ALA A 147 -11.43 -11.61 -11.77
N LEU A 148 -11.14 -12.91 -11.72
CA LEU A 148 -11.00 -13.77 -12.90
C LEU A 148 -12.34 -14.42 -13.30
N ALA A 149 -13.35 -14.35 -12.44
CA ALA A 149 -14.69 -14.82 -12.75
C ALA A 149 -15.28 -13.97 -13.90
N PRO A 150 -15.93 -14.60 -14.90
CA PRO A 150 -16.62 -13.85 -15.94
C PRO A 150 -17.67 -12.96 -15.28
N SER A 151 -17.61 -11.66 -15.55
CA SER A 151 -18.56 -10.70 -15.01
C SER A 151 -19.95 -11.05 -15.53
N THR A 152 -20.78 -11.67 -14.70
CA THR A 152 -22.23 -11.64 -14.89
C THR A 152 -22.67 -10.22 -14.56
N THR A 153 -22.55 -9.34 -15.54
CA THR A 153 -22.99 -7.95 -15.47
C THR A 153 -24.50 -7.96 -15.29
N THR A 154 -24.99 -7.92 -14.06
CA THR A 154 -26.36 -7.48 -13.79
C THR A 154 -26.35 -5.97 -14.02
N PRO A 155 -27.07 -5.43 -15.02
CA PRO A 155 -27.15 -3.99 -15.21
C PRO A 155 -27.91 -3.42 -14.01
N THR A 156 -27.19 -2.82 -13.06
CA THR A 156 -27.80 -1.89 -12.12
C THR A 156 -28.34 -0.73 -12.95
N GLY A 157 -29.67 -0.66 -13.05
CA GLY A 157 -30.40 0.26 -13.90
C GLY A 157 -30.02 1.73 -13.67
N PRO A 158 -30.30 2.59 -14.67
CA PRO A 158 -29.85 3.98 -14.64
C PRO A 158 -30.49 4.73 -13.48
N SER A 159 -29.65 5.46 -12.73
CA SER A 159 -30.08 6.54 -11.85
C SER A 159 -30.98 7.47 -12.63
N SER A 160 -32.23 7.63 -12.17
CA SER A 160 -33.18 8.63 -12.64
C SER A 160 -32.61 10.03 -12.38
N GLN A 161 -31.79 10.52 -13.31
CA GLN A 161 -31.61 11.95 -13.48
C GLN A 161 -32.92 12.46 -14.08
N SER A 162 -33.72 13.09 -13.24
CA SER A 162 -34.89 13.87 -13.64
C SER A 162 -34.42 15.01 -14.55
N LEU A 163 -34.38 14.71 -15.84
CA LEU A 163 -34.20 15.67 -16.92
C LEU A 163 -35.53 16.41 -17.11
N ILE A 164 -35.71 17.48 -16.35
CA ILE A 164 -36.71 18.51 -16.68
C ILE A 164 -36.11 19.36 -17.82
N GLY A 165 -36.22 18.86 -19.04
CA GLY A 165 -36.29 19.70 -20.26
C GLY A 165 -37.77 19.78 -20.66
N ARG A 166 -38.32 20.83 -21.25
CA ARG A 166 -37.86 21.91 -22.15
C ARG A 166 -38.96 23.01 -22.04
N SER A 167 -38.75 24.27 -22.43
CA SER A 167 -39.06 24.65 -23.82
C SER A 167 -38.73 26.11 -24.10
N ARG A 168 -38.02 26.30 -25.21
CA ARG A 168 -37.79 27.54 -25.93
C ARG A 168 -38.96 27.73 -26.91
N ALA A 169 -39.69 28.84 -26.82
CA ALA A 169 -40.59 29.35 -27.87
C ALA A 169 -40.60 30.90 -27.79
N LYS A 170 -39.98 31.62 -28.73
CA LYS A 170 -40.51 32.09 -30.03
C LYS A 170 -41.10 33.52 -29.95
N LYS A 171 -40.25 34.51 -30.24
CA LYS A 171 -40.44 35.69 -31.13
C LYS A 171 -41.81 36.41 -31.16
N LYS A 172 -41.83 37.72 -30.78
CA LYS A 172 -42.64 38.85 -31.33
C LYS A 172 -42.24 40.14 -30.57
N SER A 173 -41.53 41.11 -31.17
CA SER A 173 -42.01 42.27 -31.95
C SER A 173 -42.82 43.32 -31.15
N LYS A 174 -42.15 44.45 -30.79
CA LYS A 174 -42.49 45.91 -30.80
C LYS A 174 -43.99 46.34 -30.79
N PRO A 175 -44.45 47.41 -30.07
CA PRO A 175 -44.11 48.85 -30.25
C PRO A 175 -43.03 49.44 -29.35
#